data_AF-A0A419E6C0-F1
#
_entry.id   AF-A0A419E6C0-F1
#
_cell.length_a   1.000
_cell.length_b   1.000
_cell.length_c   1.000
_cell.angle_alpha   90.00
_cell.angle_beta   90.00
_cell.angle_gamma   90.00
#
_symmetry.space_group_name_H-M   'P 1'
#
loop_
_entity.id
_entity.type
_entity.pdbx_description
1 polymer ?
#
loop_
_entity_poly.entity_id
_entity_poly.type
_entity_poly.pdbx_seq_one_letter_code
_entity_poly.pdbx_strand_id
1 'polypeptide(L)'
;MDKKTVGIIATVLSALACGCAAIISCAWGVIGVTGTPINITSGGDQYVDTMSPTVGYVLLCLSVLFVAVPVVVGFVTLRKKRAPIVDNEPIPPAS
;
A
#
# COMPACT_ATOMS: atom_id res chain seq x y z
N MET A 1 8.03 5.81 -23.87
CA MET A 1 7.77 5.07 -22.63
C MET A 1 6.45 4.33 -22.79
N ASP A 2 6.48 3.00 -22.87
CA ASP A 2 5.29 2.20 -23.11
C ASP A 2 4.30 2.33 -21.96
N LYS A 3 3.01 2.53 -22.30
CA LYS A 3 1.89 2.63 -21.34
C LYS A 3 1.84 1.44 -20.37
N LYS A 4 2.34 0.29 -20.84
CA LYS A 4 2.45 -0.96 -20.07
C LYS A 4 3.53 -0.87 -18.99
N THR A 5 4.69 -0.31 -19.32
CA THR A 5 5.81 -0.10 -18.39
C THR A 5 5.44 0.95 -17.34
N VAL A 6 4.75 2.02 -17.72
CA VAL A 6 4.25 3.05 -16.79
C VAL A 6 3.28 2.46 -15.76
N GLY A 7 2.35 1.61 -16.20
CA GLY A 7 1.40 0.96 -15.29
C GLY A 7 2.09 0.07 -14.25
N ILE A 8 3.07 -0.73 -14.66
CA ILE A 8 3.83 -1.60 -13.75
C ILE A 8 4.61 -0.76 -12.74
N ILE A 9 5.34 0.26 -13.20
CA ILE A 9 6.11 1.15 -12.32
C ILE A 9 5.19 1.86 -11.33
N ALA A 10 4.04 2.37 -11.76
CA ALA A 10 3.07 3.04 -10.89
C ALA A 10 2.53 2.09 -9.81
N THR A 11 2.28 0.82 -10.15
CA THR A 11 1.78 -0.17 -9.19
C THR A 11 2.85 -0.54 -8.16
N VAL A 12 4.11 -0.69 -8.60
CA VAL A 12 5.25 -0.99 -7.71
C VAL A 12 5.53 0.18 -6.78
N LEU A 13 5.55 1.42 -7.30
CA LEU A 13 5.74 2.62 -6.48
C LEU A 13 4.60 2.80 -5.49
N SER A 14 3.36 2.56 -5.91
CA SER A 14 2.21 2.62 -5.02
C SER A 14 2.28 1.54 -3.93
N ALA A 15 2.65 0.30 -4.27
CA ALA A 15 2.84 -0.79 -3.32
C ALA A 15 3.99 -0.51 -2.34
N LEU A 16 5.09 0.09 -2.79
CA LEU A 16 6.23 0.43 -1.95
C LEU A 16 5.89 1.58 -0.99
N ALA A 17 5.27 2.65 -1.49
CA ALA A 17 4.83 3.78 -0.67
C ALA A 17 3.76 3.34 0.35
N CYS A 18 2.82 2.52 -0.09
CA CYS A 18 1.78 1.91 0.73
C CYS A 18 2.35 0.95 1.79
N GLY A 19 3.29 0.07 1.41
CA GLY A 19 3.91 -0.89 2.32
C GLY A 19 4.70 -0.19 3.43
N CYS A 20 5.46 0.85 3.08
CA CYS A 20 6.17 1.68 4.07
C CYS A 20 5.19 2.38 5.03
N ALA A 21 4.12 2.98 4.50
CA ALA A 21 3.09 3.61 5.31
C ALA A 21 2.36 2.60 6.21
N ALA A 22 2.11 1.39 5.72
CA ALA A 22 1.47 0.31 6.47
C ALA A 22 2.35 -0.20 7.62
N ILE A 23 3.66 -0.35 7.42
CA ILE A 23 4.58 -0.79 8.48
C ILE A 23 4.68 0.24 9.60
N ILE A 24 4.79 1.52 9.25
CA ILE A 24 4.87 2.61 10.23
C ILE A 24 3.56 2.73 11.00
N SER A 25 2.41 2.75 10.31
CA SER A 25 1.09 2.82 10.96
C SER A 25 0.78 1.57 11.79
N CYS A 26 1.24 0.39 11.38
CA CYS A 26 1.07 -0.84 12.16
C CYS A 26 1.91 -0.82 13.44
N ALA A 27 3.17 -0.38 13.39
CA ALA A 27 4.03 -0.26 14.58
C ALA A 27 3.44 0.71 15.62
N TRP A 28 2.98 1.88 15.17
CA TRP A 28 2.31 2.86 16.05
C TRP A 28 0.92 2.38 16.50
N GLY A 29 0.21 1.63 15.65
CA GLY A 29 -1.08 1.03 15.98
C GLY A 29 -0.98 0.01 17.10
N VAL A 30 0.04 -0.86 17.05
CA VAL A 30 0.30 -1.86 18.12
C VAL A 30 0.62 -1.16 19.44
N ILE A 31 1.48 -0.12 19.42
CA ILE A 31 1.82 0.69 20.61
C ILE A 31 0.57 1.36 21.20
N GLY A 32 -0.31 1.87 20.34
CA GLY A 32 -1.58 2.47 20.77
C GLY A 32 -2.57 1.46 21.37
N VAL A 33 -2.64 0.24 20.83
CA VAL A 33 -3.53 -0.83 21.34
C VAL A 33 -3.00 -1.46 22.62
N THR A 34 -1.68 -1.63 22.76
CA THR A 34 -1.07 -2.17 23.99
C THR A 34 -1.08 -1.16 25.15
N GLY A 35 -1.45 0.10 24.89
CA GLY A 35 -1.55 1.13 25.92
C GLY A 35 -0.21 1.41 26.61
N THR A 36 0.90 1.12 25.95
CA THR A 36 2.22 1.35 26.54
C THR A 36 2.41 2.84 26.82
N PRO A 37 2.80 3.23 28.05
CA PRO A 37 2.92 4.63 28.42
C PRO A 37 3.99 5.31 27.58
N ILE A 38 3.60 6.37 26.86
CA ILE A 38 4.51 7.17 26.06
C ILE A 38 4.85 8.41 26.91
N ASN A 39 6.11 8.54 27.29
CA ASN A 39 6.55 9.72 28.03
C ASN A 39 6.67 10.89 27.04
N ILE A 40 5.74 11.84 27.13
CA ILE A 40 5.82 13.10 26.39
C ILE A 40 6.45 14.15 27.32
N THR A 41 7.66 14.58 26.98
CA THR A 41 8.29 15.71 27.67
C THR A 41 7.83 17.00 27.00
N SER A 42 6.99 17.78 27.68
CA SER A 42 6.61 19.11 27.24
C SER A 42 6.91 20.11 28.34
N GLY A 43 7.79 21.07 28.07
CA GLY A 43 8.11 22.14 29.03
C GLY A 43 8.95 21.76 30.24
N GLY A 44 9.55 20.56 30.28
CA GLY A 44 10.41 20.10 31.38
C GLY A 44 9.75 19.10 32.33
N ASP A 45 8.42 18.96 32.26
CA ASP A 45 7.67 17.97 33.00
C ASP A 45 7.41 16.71 32.15
N GLN A 46 7.60 15.54 32.75
CA GLN A 46 7.32 14.25 32.13
C GLN A 46 5.84 13.91 32.34
N TYR A 47 5.02 14.04 31.29
CA TYR A 47 3.66 13.55 31.32
C TYR A 47 3.61 12.15 30.72
N VAL A 48 3.10 11.21 31.51
CA VAL A 48 2.83 9.84 31.03
C VAL A 48 1.45 9.87 30.41
N ASP A 49 1.39 10.02 29.09
CA ASP A 49 0.11 9.99 28.37
C ASP A 49 0.04 8.73 27.51
N THR A 50 -1.05 7.99 27.68
CA THR A 50 -1.30 6.78 26.90
C THR A 50 -2.07 7.17 25.65
N MET A 51 -1.51 6.86 24.48
CA MET A 51 -2.21 7.05 23.22
C MET A 51 -3.57 6.35 23.27
N SER A 52 -4.65 7.06 22.90
CA SER A 52 -6.00 6.48 22.94
C SER A 52 -6.06 5.22 22.05
N PRO A 53 -6.48 4.07 22.60
CA PRO A 53 -6.46 2.79 21.87
C PRO A 53 -7.33 2.83 20.62
N THR A 54 -8.35 3.69 20.58
CA THR A 54 -9.17 3.94 19.39
C THR A 54 -8.32 4.40 18.19
N VAL A 55 -7.34 5.27 18.41
CA VAL A 55 -6.45 5.75 17.35
C VAL A 55 -5.53 4.62 16.89
N GLY A 56 -5.07 3.77 17.82
CA GLY A 56 -4.30 2.57 17.50
C GLY A 56 -5.05 1.60 16.59
N TYR A 57 -6.32 1.31 16.91
CA TYR A 57 -7.18 0.45 16.08
C TYR A 57 -7.44 1.02 14.68
N VAL A 58 -7.68 2.33 14.57
CA VAL A 58 -7.92 2.99 13.27
C VAL A 58 -6.67 2.92 12.38
N LEU A 59 -5.48 3.15 12.95
CA LEU A 59 -4.20 3.05 12.24
C LEU A 59 -3.93 1.63 11.74
N LEU A 60 -4.20 0.62 12.57
CA LEU A 60 -4.07 -0.79 12.21
C LEU A 60 -5.05 -1.17 11.09
N CYS A 61 -6.28 -0.68 11.17
CA CYS A 61 -7.28 -0.96 10.14
C CYS A 61 -6.92 -0.31 8.79
N LEU A 62 -6.39 0.91 8.81
CA LEU A 62 -5.88 1.60 7.62
C LEU A 62 -4.69 0.86 7.01
N SER A 63 -3.76 0.33 7.82
CA SER A 63 -2.60 -0.41 7.31
C SER A 63 -3.02 -1.66 6.53
N VAL A 64 -4.03 -2.39 7.03
CA VAL A 64 -4.58 -3.58 6.35
C VAL A 64 -5.23 -3.19 5.02
N LEU A 65 -6.02 -2.12 4.98
CA LEU A 65 -6.64 -1.63 3.74
C LEU A 65 -5.59 -1.21 2.71
N PHE A 66 -4.56 -0.50 3.16
CA PHE A 66 -3.46 -0.08 2.32
C PHE A 66 -2.80 -1.30 1.67
N VAL A 67 -2.45 -2.35 2.42
CA VAL A 67 -1.84 -3.58 1.87
C VAL A 67 -2.80 -4.37 0.96
N ALA A 68 -4.10 -4.36 1.25
CA ALA A 68 -5.09 -5.08 0.45
C ALA A 68 -5.18 -4.54 -1.00
N VAL A 69 -5.08 -3.23 -1.19
CA VAL A 69 -5.18 -2.59 -2.52
C VAL A 69 -4.13 -3.11 -3.53
N PRO A 70 -2.80 -3.05 -3.29
CA PRO A 70 -1.81 -3.56 -4.23
C PRO A 70 -1.89 -5.07 -4.40
N VAL A 71 -2.33 -5.83 -3.38
CA VAL A 71 -2.57 -7.27 -3.51
C VAL A 71 -3.70 -7.54 -4.51
N VAL A 72 -4.83 -6.84 -4.40
CA VAL A 72 -5.96 -6.96 -5.33
C VAL A 72 -5.55 -6.52 -6.74
N VAL A 73 -4.84 -5.40 -6.88
CA VAL A 73 -4.38 -4.92 -8.19
C VAL A 73 -3.38 -5.91 -8.82
N GLY A 74 -2.42 -6.42 -8.04
CA GLY A 74 -1.47 -7.44 -8.50
C GLY A 74 -2.19 -8.71 -8.94
N PHE A 75 -3.17 -9.18 -8.17
CA PHE A 75 -3.95 -10.36 -8.51
C PHE A 75 -4.79 -10.15 -9.77
N VAL A 76 -5.48 -9.01 -9.91
CA VAL A 76 -6.29 -8.69 -11.10
C VAL A 76 -5.42 -8.50 -12.34
N THR A 77 -4.26 -7.87 -12.21
CA THR A 77 -3.32 -7.68 -13.33
C THR A 77 -2.67 -9.00 -13.79
N LEU A 78 -2.31 -9.89 -12.86
CA LEU A 78 -1.79 -11.23 -13.18
C LEU A 78 -2.85 -12.16 -13.77
N ARG A 79 -4.11 -12.04 -13.32
CA ARG A 79 -5.24 -12.83 -13.85
C ARG A 79 -5.69 -12.38 -15.23
N LYS A 80 -5.51 -11.09 -15.56
CA LYS A 80 -5.83 -10.57 -16.89
C LYS A 80 -4.69 -10.92 -17.85
N LYS A 81 -4.70 -12.16 -18.37
CA LYS A 81 -3.83 -12.56 -19.48
C LYS A 81 -3.95 -11.49 -20.57
N ARG A 82 -2.80 -10.97 -21.00
CA ARG A 82 -2.68 -9.97 -22.05
C ARG A 82 -3.49 -10.46 -23.25
N ALA A 83 -4.56 -9.75 -23.62
CA ALA A 83 -5.20 -10.01 -24.90
C ALA A 83 -4.09 -9.96 -25.97
N PRO A 84 -3.98 -10.97 -26.85
CA PRO A 84 -2.98 -10.96 -27.90
C PRO A 84 -3.09 -9.64 -28.65
N ILE A 85 -1.94 -9.03 -28.91
CA ILE A 85 -1.87 -7.87 -29.80
C ILE A 85 -2.38 -8.42 -31.13
N VAL A 86 -3.56 -7.96 -31.58
CA VAL A 86 -4.02 -8.27 -32.93
C VAL A 86 -3.09 -7.48 -33.85
N ASP A 87 -2.02 -8.12 -34.28
CA ASP A 87 -1.21 -7.67 -35.39
C ASP A 87 -2.12 -7.67 -36.62
N ASN A 88 -2.68 -6.49 -36.93
CA ASN A 88 -3.33 -6.22 -38.21
C ASN A 88 -2.23 -6.00 -39.26
N GLU A 89 -1.28 -6.92 -39.38
CA GLU A 89 -0.34 -6.86 -40.50
C GLU A 89 -1.10 -7.35 -41.74
N PRO A 90 -1.25 -6.52 -42.79
CA PRO A 90 -1.91 -6.95 -44.01
C PRO A 90 -1.06 -8.05 -44.64
N ILE A 91 -1.56 -9.29 -44.58
CA ILE A 91 -0.95 -10.41 -45.29
C ILE A 91 -1.04 -10.06 -46.78
N PRO A 92 0.08 -9.88 -47.52
CA PRO A 92 0.00 -9.64 -48.94
C PRO A 92 -0.67 -10.86 -49.59
N PRO A 93 -1.67 -10.67 -50.47
CA PRO A 93 -2.29 -11.78 -51.16
C PRO A 93 -1.19 -12.55 -51.90
N ALA A 94 -1.15 -13.87 -51.70
CA ALA A 94 -0.29 -14.72 -52.48
C ALA A 94 -0.84 -14.82 -53.90
N SER A 95 0.02 -14.46 -54.86
CA SER A 95 -0.15 -14.42 -56.32
C SER A 95 -0.62 -13.09 -56.92
#